data_AF-A0A2I1M1J6-F1
#
_entry.id   AF-A0A2I1M1J6-F1
#
_cell.length_a   1.000
_cell.length_b   1.000
_cell.length_c   1.000
_cell.angle_alpha   90.00
_cell.angle_beta   90.00
_cell.angle_gamma   90.00
#
_symmetry.space_group_name_H-M   'P 1'
#
loop_
_entity.id
_entity.type
_entity.pdbx_description
1 polymer ?
#
loop_
_entity_poly.entity_id
_entity_poly.type
_entity_poly.pdbx_seq_one_letter_code
_entity_poly.pdbx_strand_id
1 'polypeptide(L)'
;MVKARDKNTFDTIKRKDTLIAIPRTIHRSAHGVTLIEGTPVKVICSVEGRAQQAGMFSISGAESKTPDKQGGLIEVTPIQILCNEWHGDIYTLIYYEGDWYDMDGAPTIRHHGTSMAQGIELRARRILASDFAIVKRPAPVVTEESEVWGD
;
A
#
# COMPACT_ATOMS: atom_id res chain seq x y z
N MET A 1 -10.07 22.39 -34.19
CA MET A 1 -8.92 21.53 -34.53
C MET A 1 -8.48 20.85 -33.24
N VAL A 2 -9.05 19.67 -32.95
CA VAL A 2 -8.79 18.91 -31.72
C VAL A 2 -7.49 18.13 -31.95
N LYS A 3 -6.44 18.43 -31.16
CA LYS A 3 -5.19 17.65 -31.21
C LYS A 3 -5.53 16.19 -30.90
N ALA A 4 -5.20 15.30 -31.84
CA ALA A 4 -5.26 13.87 -31.61
C ALA A 4 -4.36 13.54 -30.41
N ARG A 5 -4.94 12.93 -29.36
CA ARG A 5 -4.16 12.28 -28.31
C ARG A 5 -3.35 11.17 -28.94
N ASP A 6 -2.05 11.13 -28.64
CA ASP A 6 -1.14 10.08 -29.07
C ASP A 6 -1.72 8.70 -28.72
N LYS A 7 -1.80 7.83 -29.73
CA LYS A 7 -2.42 6.49 -29.65
C LYS A 7 -1.55 5.45 -28.93
N ASN A 8 -0.58 5.85 -28.11
CA ASN A 8 0.43 4.92 -27.58
C ASN A 8 0.61 4.92 -26.06
N THR A 9 -0.34 5.45 -25.31
CA THR A 9 -0.36 5.29 -23.86
C THR A 9 -1.66 4.59 -23.50
N PHE A 10 -1.57 3.29 -23.21
CA PHE A 10 -2.68 2.49 -22.71
C PHE A 10 -3.06 2.99 -21.31
N ASP A 11 -3.82 4.08 -21.27
CA ASP A 11 -4.48 4.66 -20.10
C ASP A 11 -5.61 3.71 -19.68
N THR A 12 -5.22 2.52 -19.21
CA THR A 12 -6.13 1.54 -18.65
C THR A 12 -6.43 1.95 -17.21
N ILE A 13 -7.58 1.51 -16.69
CA ILE A 13 -8.01 1.82 -15.33
C ILE A 13 -6.98 1.46 -14.24
N LYS A 14 -5.94 0.66 -14.57
CA LYS A 14 -4.92 0.12 -13.66
C LYS A 14 -3.53 0.77 -13.79
N ARG A 15 -3.38 1.82 -14.59
CA ARG A 15 -2.09 2.49 -14.84
C ARG A 15 -2.16 4.01 -14.65
N LYS A 16 -2.87 4.44 -13.61
CA LYS A 16 -3.11 5.86 -13.31
C LYS A 16 -2.12 6.43 -12.30
N ASP A 17 -1.65 5.58 -11.40
CA ASP A 17 -0.87 5.92 -10.23
C ASP A 17 0.48 5.22 -10.23
N THR A 18 1.40 5.77 -9.44
CA THR A 18 2.64 5.09 -9.07
C THR A 18 2.80 5.16 -7.56
N LEU A 19 3.06 4.01 -6.95
CA LEU A 19 3.44 3.90 -5.54
C LEU A 19 4.83 3.29 -5.42
N ILE A 20 5.40 3.39 -4.22
CA ILE A 20 6.66 2.73 -3.90
C ILE A 20 6.38 1.56 -2.97
N ALA A 21 6.78 0.35 -3.38
CA ALA A 21 6.72 -0.85 -2.56
C ALA A 21 8.12 -1.17 -2.02
N ILE A 22 8.19 -1.66 -0.78
CA ILE A 22 9.43 -2.06 -0.12
C ILE A 22 9.19 -3.47 0.42
N PRO A 23 9.66 -4.52 -0.30
CA PRO A 23 9.61 -5.88 0.19
C PRO A 23 10.38 -5.99 1.52
N ARG A 24 9.83 -6.71 2.50
CA ARG A 24 10.53 -6.97 3.76
C ARG A 24 10.78 -8.46 3.92
N THR A 25 11.97 -8.83 4.37
CA THR A 25 12.31 -10.21 4.68
C THR A 25 12.27 -10.46 6.17
N ILE A 26 11.70 -11.58 6.57
CA ILE A 26 11.66 -12.02 7.96
C ILE A 26 13.05 -12.51 8.38
N HIS A 27 13.64 -11.86 9.38
CA HIS A 27 14.81 -12.36 10.10
C HIS A 27 14.39 -12.86 11.48
N ARG A 28 14.64 -14.15 11.75
CA ARG A 28 14.33 -14.78 13.04
C ARG A 28 15.60 -14.93 13.86
N SER A 29 15.57 -14.43 15.09
CA SER A 29 16.67 -14.56 16.05
C SER A 29 16.16 -15.13 17.38
N ALA A 30 17.09 -15.43 18.29
CA ALA A 30 16.76 -15.81 19.67
C ALA A 30 15.98 -14.72 20.44
N HIS A 31 16.00 -13.48 19.95
CA HIS A 31 15.35 -12.32 20.58
C HIS A 31 14.02 -11.93 19.91
N GLY A 32 13.55 -12.71 18.93
CA GLY A 32 12.28 -12.48 18.25
C GLY A 32 12.43 -12.33 16.74
N VAL A 33 11.40 -11.73 16.14
CA VAL A 33 11.27 -11.57 14.69
C VAL A 33 11.49 -10.11 14.32
N THR A 34 12.40 -9.86 13.39
CA THR A 34 12.65 -8.54 12.82
C THR A 34 12.37 -8.57 11.33
N LEU A 35 11.82 -7.49 10.79
CA LEU A 35 11.64 -7.32 9.35
C LEU A 35 12.81 -6.48 8.81
N ILE A 36 13.53 -7.03 7.83
CA ILE A 36 14.62 -6.34 7.14
C ILE A 36 14.06 -5.80 5.83
N GLU A 37 14.24 -4.50 5.60
CA GLU A 37 13.77 -3.84 4.38
C GLU A 37 14.68 -4.12 3.19
N GLY A 38 14.07 -4.48 2.08
CA GLY A 38 14.73 -4.63 0.78
C GLY A 38 14.78 -3.32 0.01
N THR A 39 15.13 -3.44 -1.27
CA THR A 39 15.22 -2.30 -2.19
C THR A 39 13.82 -1.74 -2.51
N PRO A 40 13.60 -0.42 -2.42
CA PRO A 40 12.35 0.19 -2.89
C PRO A 40 12.16 0.03 -4.40
N VAL A 41 10.96 -0.36 -4.80
CA VAL A 41 10.56 -0.57 -6.20
C VAL A 41 9.37 0.32 -6.55
N LYS A 42 9.27 0.74 -7.81
CA LYS A 42 8.10 1.48 -8.30
C LYS A 42 7.03 0.50 -8.77
N VAL A 43 5.77 0.78 -8.47
CA VAL A 43 4.65 -0.05 -8.91
C VAL A 43 3.67 0.81 -9.68
N ILE A 44 3.45 0.46 -10.95
CA ILE A 44 2.43 1.08 -11.81
C ILE A 44 1.08 0.44 -11.46
N CYS A 45 0.13 1.25 -11.01
CA CYS A 45 -1.13 0.76 -10.48
C CYS A 45 -2.26 1.80 -10.60
N SER A 46 -3.40 1.51 -9.98
CA SER A 46 -4.44 2.48 -9.64
C SER A 46 -4.71 2.36 -8.16
N VAL A 47 -4.69 3.48 -7.45
CA VAL A 47 -4.99 3.55 -6.03
C VAL A 47 -6.36 4.19 -5.86
N GLU A 48 -7.27 3.44 -5.26
CA GLU A 48 -8.61 3.89 -4.96
C GLU A 48 -8.72 4.10 -3.45
N GLY A 49 -8.95 5.33 -3.04
CA GLY A 49 -9.30 5.63 -1.66
C GLY A 49 -10.65 4.99 -1.34
N ARG A 50 -10.71 4.14 -0.31
CA ARG A 50 -12.00 3.66 0.16
C ARG A 50 -12.60 4.68 1.12
N ALA A 51 -13.73 5.27 0.73
CA ALA A 51 -14.58 5.99 1.67
C ALA A 51 -15.02 5.03 2.78
N GLN A 52 -14.85 5.47 4.03
CA GLN A 52 -15.16 4.72 5.24
C GLN A 52 -16.55 4.07 5.15
N GLN A 53 -16.61 2.73 5.08
CA GLN A 53 -17.87 2.04 5.34
C GLN A 53 -18.18 2.26 6.83
N ALA A 54 -19.35 2.82 7.14
CA ALA A 54 -19.78 3.09 8.51
C ALA A 54 -19.63 1.81 9.36
N GLY A 55 -18.67 1.81 10.30
CA GLY A 55 -18.41 0.68 11.19
C GLY A 55 -16.93 0.35 11.48
N MET A 56 -15.96 0.96 10.81
CA MET A 56 -14.53 0.60 11.02
C MET A 56 -13.82 1.28 12.22
N PHE A 57 -14.56 1.92 13.14
CA PHE A 57 -14.04 2.22 14.48
C PHE A 57 -14.06 0.95 15.35
N SER A 58 -13.41 -0.12 14.89
CA SER A 58 -13.50 -1.44 15.51
C SER A 58 -12.13 -2.02 15.77
N ILE A 59 -11.37 -1.36 16.64
CA ILE A 59 -10.47 -2.06 17.56
C ILE A 59 -10.92 -1.71 18.97
N SER A 60 -12.11 -2.18 19.34
CA SER A 60 -12.67 -2.01 20.68
C SER A 60 -11.98 -2.96 21.66
N GLY A 61 -10.80 -2.56 22.12
CA GLY A 61 -10.16 -3.10 23.31
C GLY A 61 -10.02 -1.96 24.33
N ALA A 62 -11.06 -1.75 25.13
CA ALA A 62 -11.23 -0.68 26.13
C ALA A 62 -11.57 0.72 25.57
N GLU A 63 -12.82 1.12 25.75
CA GLU A 63 -13.21 2.54 25.82
C GLU A 63 -12.61 3.16 27.08
N SER A 64 -11.29 3.40 27.10
CA SER A 64 -10.71 4.29 28.11
C SER A 64 -10.99 5.73 27.70
N LYS A 65 -11.80 6.44 28.50
CA LYS A 65 -12.01 7.90 28.36
C LYS A 65 -10.80 8.72 28.85
N THR A 66 -9.74 8.04 29.26
CA THR A 66 -8.47 8.62 29.68
C THR A 66 -7.43 8.27 28.62
N PRO A 67 -6.77 9.25 27.98
CA PRO A 67 -5.77 9.00 26.95
C PRO A 67 -4.48 8.50 27.60
N ASP A 68 -4.51 7.23 28.01
CA ASP A 68 -3.33 6.51 28.43
C ASP A 68 -2.59 6.16 27.13
N LYS A 69 -1.27 6.31 27.12
CA LYS A 69 -0.41 6.34 25.92
C LYS A 69 -0.46 5.08 25.02
N GLN A 70 -1.30 4.09 25.34
CA GLN A 70 -1.62 2.93 24.52
C GLN A 70 -3.09 2.57 24.73
N GLY A 71 -3.87 2.56 23.63
CA GLY A 71 -5.29 2.21 23.62
C GLY A 71 -6.18 3.40 23.26
N GLY A 72 -6.80 3.34 22.08
CA GLY A 72 -7.74 4.34 21.58
C GLY A 72 -8.31 3.91 20.22
N LEU A 73 -9.40 4.55 19.79
CA LEU A 73 -9.89 4.39 18.43
C LEU A 73 -8.85 4.94 17.45
N ILE A 74 -8.08 4.05 16.82
CA ILE A 74 -7.12 4.38 15.79
C ILE A 74 -7.89 4.48 14.47
N GLU A 75 -7.82 5.64 13.81
CA GLU A 75 -8.42 5.80 12.49
C GLU A 75 -7.71 4.89 11.49
N VAL A 76 -8.42 3.86 11.01
CA VAL A 76 -7.92 3.01 9.95
C VAL A 76 -8.38 3.60 8.63
N THR A 77 -7.46 4.23 7.88
CA THR A 77 -7.70 4.69 6.51
C THR A 77 -7.15 3.64 5.54
N PRO A 78 -7.99 2.76 4.97
CA PRO A 78 -7.54 1.77 3.99
C PRO A 78 -7.49 2.36 2.58
N ILE A 79 -6.52 1.90 1.80
CA ILE A 79 -6.49 2.07 0.35
C ILE A 79 -6.65 0.72 -0.33
N GLN A 80 -7.26 0.73 -1.50
CA GLN A 80 -7.26 -0.41 -2.40
C GLN A 80 -6.34 -0.11 -3.57
N ILE A 81 -5.46 -1.06 -3.90
CA ILE A 81 -4.52 -0.94 -5.00
C ILE A 81 -4.89 -1.99 -6.05
N LEU A 82 -4.97 -1.57 -7.30
CA LEU A 82 -5.20 -2.43 -8.46
C LEU A 82 -3.98 -2.36 -9.38
N CYS A 83 -3.31 -3.48 -9.60
CA CYS A 83 -2.14 -3.56 -10.48
C CYS A 83 -2.19 -4.80 -11.39
N ASN A 84 -1.32 -4.84 -12.39
CA ASN A 84 -1.18 -6.02 -13.26
C ASN A 84 -0.17 -7.04 -12.72
N GLU A 85 0.80 -6.57 -11.94
CA GLU A 85 1.92 -7.36 -11.43
C GLU A 85 2.22 -6.93 -9.99
N TRP A 86 2.56 -7.91 -9.15
CA TRP A 86 2.92 -7.69 -7.76
C TRP A 86 3.84 -8.81 -7.27
N HIS A 87 5.04 -8.46 -6.80
CA HIS A 87 6.02 -9.43 -6.28
C HIS A 87 6.21 -9.34 -4.76
N GLY A 88 5.47 -8.45 -4.10
CA GLY A 88 5.49 -8.32 -2.64
C GLY A 88 4.62 -9.36 -1.93
N ASP A 89 4.76 -9.42 -0.61
CA ASP A 89 3.93 -10.24 0.28
C ASP A 89 3.22 -9.38 1.34
N ILE A 90 2.62 -10.04 2.35
CA ILE A 90 1.91 -9.39 3.47
C ILE A 90 2.82 -8.52 4.35
N TYR A 91 4.14 -8.67 4.23
CA TYR A 91 5.10 -7.82 4.92
C TYR A 91 5.55 -6.67 4.04
N THR A 92 5.05 -6.49 2.82
CA THR A 92 5.46 -5.34 2.01
C THR A 92 5.02 -4.03 2.65
N LEU A 93 5.94 -3.08 2.75
CA LEU A 93 5.65 -1.72 3.17
C LEU A 93 5.41 -0.84 1.94
N ILE A 94 4.42 0.04 2.00
CA ILE A 94 4.01 0.88 0.87
C ILE A 94 4.16 2.35 1.25
N TYR A 95 4.63 3.14 0.29
CA TYR A 95 4.64 4.60 0.37
C TYR A 95 3.88 5.17 -0.82
N TYR A 96 2.86 5.99 -0.53
CA TYR A 96 2.00 6.60 -1.55
C TYR A 96 1.53 7.97 -1.07
N GLU A 97 1.64 8.99 -1.94
CA GLU A 97 1.20 10.38 -1.70
C GLU A 97 1.63 11.01 -0.36
N GLY A 98 2.80 10.65 0.16
CA GLY A 98 3.32 11.21 1.42
C GLY A 98 3.02 10.35 2.66
N ASP A 99 2.24 9.29 2.51
CA ASP A 99 1.81 8.42 3.59
C ASP A 99 2.42 7.02 3.49
N TRP A 100 2.65 6.43 4.66
CA TRP A 100 3.09 5.06 4.83
C TRP A 100 1.91 4.13 5.06
N TYR A 101 1.94 2.95 4.44
CA TYR A 101 0.90 1.94 4.53
C TYR A 101 1.51 0.55 4.76
N ASP A 102 0.91 -0.25 5.62
CA ASP A 102 1.19 -1.68 5.73
C ASP A 102 0.19 -2.48 4.90
N MET A 103 0.66 -3.53 4.23
CA MET A 103 -0.21 -4.49 3.55
C MET A 103 -1.22 -5.11 4.52
N ASP A 104 -2.48 -5.17 4.08
CA ASP A 104 -3.61 -5.69 4.84
C ASP A 104 -4.19 -6.91 4.15
N GLY A 105 -3.58 -8.06 4.41
CA GLY A 105 -3.94 -9.34 3.82
C GLY A 105 -3.19 -9.66 2.54
N ALA A 106 -3.50 -10.83 1.97
CA ALA A 106 -2.80 -11.36 0.81
C ALA A 106 -3.31 -10.74 -0.51
N PRO A 107 -2.43 -10.61 -1.53
CA PRO A 107 -2.84 -10.24 -2.87
C PRO A 107 -3.93 -11.16 -3.41
N THR A 108 -4.96 -10.57 -4.02
CA THR A 108 -6.10 -11.32 -4.57
C THR A 108 -6.17 -11.16 -6.08
N ILE A 109 -6.11 -12.28 -6.81
CA ILE A 109 -6.29 -12.27 -8.26
C ILE A 109 -7.77 -12.01 -8.57
N ARG A 110 -8.04 -10.98 -9.37
CA ARG A 110 -9.36 -10.63 -9.87
C ARG A 110 -9.50 -11.14 -11.29
N HIS A 111 -10.14 -12.30 -11.43
CA HIS A 111 -10.47 -12.85 -12.74
C HIS A 111 -11.53 -12.01 -13.43
N HIS A 112 -11.40 -11.85 -14.74
CA HIS A 112 -12.35 -11.17 -15.60
C HIS A 112 -12.51 -11.96 -16.89
N GLY A 113 -13.60 -11.71 -17.62
CA GLY A 113 -13.87 -12.35 -18.92
C GLY A 113 -12.85 -12.02 -20.02
N THR A 114 -11.92 -11.11 -19.77
CA THR A 114 -10.82 -10.77 -20.68
C THR A 114 -9.51 -10.70 -19.90
N SER A 115 -8.41 -11.18 -20.49
CA SER A 115 -7.06 -11.07 -19.89
C SER A 115 -6.66 -9.62 -19.60
N MET A 116 -7.05 -8.69 -20.47
CA MET A 116 -6.85 -7.25 -20.31
C MET A 116 -7.48 -6.67 -19.02
N ALA A 117 -8.57 -7.28 -18.56
CA ALA A 117 -9.27 -6.84 -17.36
C ALA A 117 -8.93 -7.67 -16.12
N GLN A 118 -8.14 -8.75 -16.26
CA GLN A 118 -7.56 -9.47 -15.12
C GLN A 118 -6.50 -8.62 -14.42
N GLY A 119 -6.44 -8.69 -13.10
CA GLY A 119 -5.44 -7.96 -12.33
C GLY A 119 -5.38 -8.44 -10.90
N ILE A 120 -4.55 -7.78 -10.10
CA ILE A 120 -4.32 -8.09 -8.70
C ILE A 120 -4.93 -6.96 -7.87
N GLU A 121 -5.79 -7.32 -6.92
CA GLU A 121 -6.30 -6.43 -5.88
C GLU A 121 -5.46 -6.62 -4.62
N LEU A 122 -4.95 -5.49 -4.10
CA LEU A 122 -4.26 -5.41 -2.82
C LEU A 122 -5.04 -4.47 -1.91
N ARG A 123 -4.86 -4.64 -0.61
CA ARG A 123 -5.35 -3.72 0.41
C ARG A 123 -4.20 -3.31 1.29
N ALA A 124 -4.15 -2.04 1.64
CA ALA A 124 -3.17 -1.52 2.56
C ALA A 124 -3.83 -0.56 3.54
N ARG A 125 -3.33 -0.51 4.77
CA ARG A 125 -3.83 0.37 5.83
C ARG A 125 -2.80 1.42 6.16
N ARG A 126 -3.24 2.68 6.23
CA ARG A 126 -2.37 3.79 6.60
C ARG A 126 -1.80 3.54 7.98
N ILE A 127 -0.49 3.72 8.12
CA ILE A 127 0.16 3.65 9.41
C ILE A 127 0.06 5.03 10.07
N LEU A 128 -0.65 5.08 11.19
CA LEU A 128 -0.89 6.35 11.89
C LEU A 128 0.30 6.78 12.73
N ALA A 129 0.38 8.08 12.92
CA ALA A 129 1.44 8.73 13.66
C ALA A 129 1.62 8.20 15.08
N SER A 130 0.66 7.58 15.79
CA SER A 130 0.98 7.01 17.12
C SER A 130 2.02 5.88 17.05
N ASP A 131 2.03 5.11 15.97
CA ASP A 131 2.98 4.01 15.74
C ASP A 131 4.32 4.50 15.16
N PHE A 132 4.33 5.74 14.64
CA PHE A 132 5.48 6.38 13.95
C PHE A 132 5.95 7.71 14.56
N ALA A 133 5.28 8.24 15.59
CA ALA A 133 5.44 9.63 16.08
C ALA A 133 6.80 9.88 16.73
N ILE A 134 7.57 8.81 16.98
CA ILE A 134 8.90 8.91 17.55
C ILE A 134 9.95 9.11 16.43
N VAL A 135 9.65 8.79 15.16
CA VAL A 135 10.59 9.00 14.04
C VAL A 135 9.82 9.36 12.76
N LYS A 136 9.95 10.60 12.27
CA LYS A 136 9.55 10.98 10.90
C LYS A 136 10.37 10.16 9.91
N ARG A 137 9.87 9.01 9.52
CA ARG A 137 10.49 8.16 8.51
C ARG A 137 10.52 8.92 7.18
N PRO A 138 11.70 9.14 6.59
CA PRO A 138 11.81 9.87 5.32
C PRO A 138 11.17 9.07 4.19
N ALA A 139 10.69 9.77 3.16
CA ALA A 139 10.22 9.13 1.93
C ALA A 139 11.30 8.19 1.36
N PRO A 140 10.93 7.01 0.85
CA PRO A 140 11.90 6.11 0.23
C PRO A 140 12.46 6.73 -1.05
N VAL A 141 13.75 6.51 -1.30
CA VAL A 141 14.42 7.00 -2.51
C VAL A 141 14.29 5.95 -3.60
N VAL A 142 13.73 6.34 -4.73
CA VAL A 142 13.69 5.55 -5.97
C VAL A 142 14.39 6.34 -7.07
N THR A 143 15.18 5.67 -7.89
CA THR A 143 15.91 6.27 -9.02
C THR A 143 15.25 5.88 -10.34
N GLU A 144 15.81 6.29 -11.48
CA GLU A 144 15.37 5.81 -12.80
C GLU A 144 15.77 4.35 -13.04
N GLU A 145 16.82 3.86 -12.38
CA GLU A 145 17.31 2.48 -12.46
C GLU A 145 16.56 1.52 -11.51
N SER A 146 15.70 2.06 -10.63
CA SER A 146 14.89 1.24 -9.73
C SER A 146 13.96 0.33 -10.52
N GLU A 147 13.85 -0.92 -10.06
CA GLU A 147 12.92 -1.89 -10.61
C GLU A 147 11.49 -1.35 -10.63
N VAL A 148 10.77 -1.66 -11.72
CA VAL A 148 9.39 -1.26 -11.94
C VAL A 148 8.52 -2.51 -12.10
N TRP A 149 7.43 -2.59 -11.34
CA TRP A 149 6.41 -3.63 -11.47
C TRP A 149 5.18 -3.08 -12.18
N GLY A 150 4.56 -3.90 -13.05
CA GLY A 150 3.30 -3.59 -13.71
C GLY A 150 3.43 -2.91 -15.07
N ASP A 151 4.64 -2.85 -15.64
CA ASP A 151 4.92 -2.37 -17.00
C ASP A 151 4.30 -3.27 -18.10
#